data_AF-A0A1H1AK80-F1
#
_entry.id   AF-A0A1H1AK80-F1
#
_cell.length_a   1.000
_cell.length_b   1.000
_cell.length_c   1.000
_cell.angle_alpha   90.00
_cell.angle_beta   90.00
_cell.angle_gamma   90.00
#
_symmetry.space_group_name_H-M   'P 1'
#
loop_
_entity.id
_entity.type
_entity.pdbx_description
1 polymer ?
#
loop_
_entity_poly.entity_id
_entity_poly.type
_entity_poly.pdbx_seq_one_letter_code
_entity_poly.pdbx_strand_id
1 'polypeptide(L)'
;MEDERSTPAFTEFDIEEFLDRSHEQERQRLEDELQRIDQELETRTALLDQAVDELESKLQWYVDRLELLYTRSTGKDGERDRLKSRIESFYQDLRDERRTHWRDRQDLLADRRDVRRELDELEETNLLDLF
;
A
#
# COMPACT_ATOMS: atom_id res chain seq x y z
N MET A 1 17.26 48.20 -43.70
CA MET A 1 17.94 48.32 -42.40
C MET A 1 16.82 48.20 -41.38
N GLU A 2 16.49 46.95 -41.06
CA GLU A 2 16.98 46.25 -39.85
C GLU A 2 16.18 46.75 -38.66
N ASP A 3 14.99 46.19 -38.49
CA ASP A 3 14.70 45.00 -37.67
C ASP A 3 14.15 45.50 -36.34
N GLU A 4 12.87 45.88 -36.39
CA GLU A 4 12.03 46.02 -35.20
C GLU A 4 11.97 44.63 -34.56
N ARG A 5 12.93 44.35 -33.67
CA ARG A 5 12.82 43.24 -32.74
C ARG A 5 11.69 43.59 -31.78
N SER A 6 10.48 43.29 -32.23
CA SER A 6 9.29 43.12 -31.40
C SER A 6 9.62 42.02 -30.40
N THR A 7 10.18 42.40 -29.26
CA THR A 7 10.21 41.54 -28.08
C THR A 7 8.74 41.14 -27.83
N PRO A 8 8.38 39.85 -27.86
CA PRO A 8 7.02 39.48 -27.53
C PRO A 8 6.82 39.93 -26.09
N ALA A 9 5.82 40.79 -25.88
CA ALA A 9 5.36 41.13 -24.55
C ALA A 9 4.82 39.84 -23.94
N PHE A 10 5.67 39.09 -23.23
CA PHE A 10 5.22 38.13 -22.24
C PHE A 10 4.48 38.96 -21.20
N THR A 11 3.16 38.87 -21.22
CA THR A 11 2.28 39.66 -20.36
C THR A 11 2.09 38.97 -19.01
N GLU A 12 1.71 39.74 -17.99
CA GLU A 12 1.32 39.23 -16.66
C GLU A 12 0.25 38.12 -16.76
N PHE A 13 -0.64 38.24 -17.75
CA PHE A 13 -1.65 37.24 -18.12
C PHE A 13 -1.06 35.90 -18.59
N ASP A 14 0.08 35.91 -19.30
CA ASP A 14 0.75 34.67 -19.74
C ASP A 14 1.44 33.93 -18.57
N ILE A 15 1.81 34.66 -17.52
CA ILE A 15 2.41 34.10 -16.30
C ILE A 15 1.33 33.47 -15.42
N GLU A 16 0.20 34.14 -15.25
CA GLU A 16 -0.95 33.64 -14.48
C GLU A 16 -1.52 32.35 -15.10
N GLU A 17 -1.74 32.31 -16.42
CA GLU A 17 -2.19 31.08 -17.11
C GLU A 17 -1.18 29.92 -16.97
N PHE A 18 0.11 30.23 -16.95
CA PHE A 18 1.16 29.23 -16.73
C PHE A 18 1.15 28.69 -15.30
N LEU A 19 1.00 29.56 -14.30
CA LEU A 19 0.93 29.18 -12.89
C LEU A 19 -0.32 28.34 -12.60
N ASP A 20 -1.49 28.74 -13.12
CA ASP A 20 -2.73 27.96 -13.00
C ASP A 20 -2.59 26.56 -13.59
N ARG A 21 -2.00 26.47 -14.80
CA ARG A 21 -1.75 25.19 -15.45
C ARG A 21 -0.77 24.32 -14.65
N SER A 22 0.24 24.94 -14.05
CA SER A 22 1.21 24.23 -13.20
C SER A 22 0.55 23.73 -11.92
N HIS A 23 -0.29 24.54 -11.26
CA HIS A 23 -1.05 24.15 -10.08
C HIS A 23 -2.00 22.99 -10.37
N GLU A 24 -2.75 23.07 -11.47
CA GLU A 24 -3.67 22.00 -11.88
C GLU A 24 -2.92 20.69 -12.16
N GLN A 25 -1.76 20.75 -12.81
CA GLN A 25 -0.93 19.57 -13.06
C GLN A 25 -0.40 18.96 -11.76
N GLU A 26 0.04 19.79 -10.82
CA GLU A 26 0.53 19.32 -9.52
C GLU A 26 -0.59 18.67 -8.72
N ARG A 27 -1.78 19.27 -8.69
CA ARG A 27 -2.97 18.69 -8.06
C ARG A 27 -3.30 17.33 -8.66
N GLN A 28 -3.40 17.24 -9.99
CA GLN A 28 -3.69 15.98 -10.67
C GLN A 28 -2.65 14.90 -10.34
N ARG A 29 -1.37 15.27 -10.27
CA ARG A 29 -0.29 14.34 -9.89
C ARG A 29 -0.50 13.77 -8.49
N LEU A 30 -0.84 14.62 -7.52
CA LEU A 30 -1.09 14.23 -6.13
C LEU A 30 -2.37 13.37 -6.00
N GLU A 31 -3.43 13.71 -6.74
CA GLU A 31 -4.65 12.90 -6.81
C GLU A 31 -4.40 11.51 -7.40
N ASP A 32 -3.64 11.43 -8.50
CA ASP A 32 -3.24 10.17 -9.13
C ASP A 32 -2.39 9.32 -8.17
N GLU A 33 -1.51 9.96 -7.40
CA GLU A 33 -0.69 9.29 -6.38
C GLU A 33 -1.55 8.74 -5.23
N LEU A 34 -2.54 9.51 -4.74
CA LEU A 34 -3.50 9.03 -3.75
C LEU A 34 -4.28 7.82 -4.26
N GLN A 35 -4.74 7.86 -5.51
CA GLN A 35 -5.44 6.74 -6.13
C GLN A 35 -4.53 5.52 -6.21
N ARG A 36 -3.25 5.68 -6.58
CA ARG A 36 -2.28 4.60 -6.61
C ARG A 36 -2.08 3.97 -5.23
N ILE A 37 -1.95 4.78 -4.18
CA ILE A 37 -1.78 4.29 -2.80
C ILE A 37 -3.03 3.52 -2.36
N ASP A 38 -4.23 4.03 -2.64
CA ASP A 38 -5.49 3.35 -2.30
C ASP A 38 -5.61 1.99 -3.01
N GLN A 39 -5.22 1.90 -4.29
CA GLN A 39 -5.16 0.62 -5.04
C GLN A 39 -4.11 -0.35 -4.46
N GLU A 40 -2.97 0.17 -4.02
CA GLU A 40 -1.92 -0.66 -3.40
C GLU A 40 -2.38 -1.22 -2.06
N LEU A 41 -3.09 -0.42 -1.24
CA LEU A 41 -3.69 -0.88 0.02
C LEU A 41 -4.70 -2.00 -0.20
N GLU A 42 -5.56 -1.88 -1.21
CA GLU A 42 -6.53 -2.93 -1.58
C GLU A 42 -5.81 -4.20 -2.05
N THR A 43 -4.85 -4.05 -2.97
CA THR A 43 -4.07 -5.17 -3.51
C THR A 43 -3.33 -5.92 -2.42
N ARG A 44 -2.64 -5.21 -1.51
CA ARG A 44 -1.90 -5.85 -0.40
C ARG A 44 -2.83 -6.55 0.58
N THR A 45 -4.01 -5.98 0.84
CA THR A 45 -5.02 -6.63 1.69
C THR A 45 -5.49 -7.94 1.06
N ALA A 46 -5.81 -7.94 -0.24
CA ALA A 46 -6.22 -9.15 -0.95
C ALA A 46 -5.13 -10.22 -0.96
N LEU A 47 -3.86 -9.83 -1.13
CA LEU A 47 -2.72 -10.74 -1.06
C LEU A 47 -2.55 -11.36 0.33
N LEU A 48 -2.71 -10.57 1.40
CA LEU A 48 -2.69 -11.09 2.77
C LEU A 48 -3.80 -12.12 2.96
N ASP A 49 -5.03 -11.78 2.59
CA ASP A 49 -6.18 -12.67 2.77
C ASP A 49 -5.95 -14.01 2.05
N GLN A 50 -5.45 -13.97 0.80
CA GLN A 50 -5.08 -15.17 0.06
C GLN A 50 -3.99 -15.99 0.78
N ALA A 51 -2.93 -15.33 1.27
CA ALA A 51 -1.83 -16.00 1.97
C ALA A 51 -2.29 -16.64 3.29
N VAL A 52 -3.14 -15.94 4.05
CA VAL A 52 -3.73 -16.43 5.30
C VAL A 52 -4.61 -17.64 5.01
N ASP A 53 -5.51 -17.56 4.03
CA ASP A 53 -6.40 -18.67 3.66
C ASP A 53 -5.61 -19.93 3.26
N GLU A 54 -4.53 -19.77 2.49
CA GLU A 54 -3.67 -20.88 2.09
C GLU A 54 -2.95 -21.51 3.29
N LEU A 55 -2.40 -20.68 4.19
CA LEU A 55 -1.71 -21.13 5.39
C LEU A 55 -2.67 -21.82 6.36
N GLU A 56 -3.87 -21.26 6.58
CA GLU A 56 -4.90 -21.84 7.44
C GLU A 56 -5.43 -23.16 6.89
N SER A 57 -5.62 -23.26 5.57
CA SER A 57 -6.01 -24.52 4.91
C SER A 57 -4.95 -25.61 5.10
N LYS A 58 -3.67 -25.27 4.94
CA LYS A 58 -2.56 -26.21 5.20
C LYS A 58 -2.51 -26.59 6.67
N LEU A 59 -2.61 -25.61 7.57
CA LEU A 59 -2.58 -25.83 9.01
C LEU A 59 -3.68 -26.81 9.43
N GLN A 60 -4.91 -26.62 8.95
CA GLN A 60 -6.02 -27.53 9.22
C GLN A 60 -5.70 -28.96 8.78
N TRP A 61 -5.15 -29.13 7.57
CA TRP A 61 -4.72 -30.46 7.10
C TRP A 61 -3.69 -31.12 8.02
N TYR A 62 -2.71 -30.36 8.51
CA TYR A 62 -1.69 -30.89 9.43
C TYR A 62 -2.28 -31.22 10.81
N VAL A 63 -3.23 -30.43 11.31
CA VAL A 63 -3.95 -30.66 12.56
C VAL A 63 -4.79 -31.94 12.46
N ASP A 64 -5.61 -32.07 11.42
CA ASP A 64 -6.42 -33.28 11.17
C ASP A 64 -5.53 -34.52 11.08
N ARG A 65 -4.39 -34.39 10.39
CA ARG A 65 -3.42 -35.47 10.28
C ARG A 65 -2.85 -35.87 11.63
N LEU A 66 -2.53 -34.90 12.50
CA LEU A 66 -2.03 -35.16 13.84
C LEU A 66 -3.10 -35.85 14.71
N GLU A 67 -4.36 -35.43 14.64
CA GLU A 67 -5.48 -36.08 15.35
C GLU A 67 -5.67 -37.53 14.92
N LEU A 68 -5.56 -37.82 13.62
CA LEU A 68 -5.58 -39.19 13.09
C LEU A 68 -4.42 -40.05 13.61
N LEU A 69 -3.26 -39.45 13.87
CA LEU A 69 -2.15 -40.16 14.49
C LEU A 69 -2.34 -40.39 15.99
N TYR A 70 -3.06 -39.52 16.69
CA TYR A 70 -3.39 -39.72 18.09
C TYR A 70 -4.41 -40.83 18.28
N THR A 71 -5.40 -40.93 17.39
CA THR A 71 -6.41 -42.00 17.41
C THR A 71 -5.87 -43.39 17.05
N ARG A 72 -4.74 -43.47 16.34
CA ARG A 72 -4.05 -44.73 16.03
C ARG A 72 -2.83 -44.93 16.94
N SER A 73 -2.99 -45.68 18.04
CA SER A 73 -1.87 -46.11 18.94
C SER A 73 -1.12 -47.28 18.29
N THR A 74 0.21 -47.46 18.29
CA THR A 74 1.34 -47.07 19.16
C THR A 74 2.59 -46.91 18.25
N GLY A 75 3.63 -46.18 18.67
CA GLY A 75 4.95 -46.17 17.97
C GLY A 75 5.15 -45.09 16.89
N LYS A 76 4.36 -44.01 16.92
CA LYS A 76 4.43 -42.90 15.95
C LYS A 76 4.85 -41.56 16.56
N ASP A 77 5.48 -41.57 17.73
CA ASP A 77 5.78 -40.33 18.46
C ASP A 77 6.70 -39.40 17.66
N GLY A 78 7.67 -39.96 16.90
CA GLY A 78 8.49 -39.15 15.99
C GLY A 78 7.73 -38.51 14.82
N GLU A 79 6.66 -39.14 14.30
CA GLU A 79 5.80 -38.53 13.26
C GLU A 79 4.94 -37.42 13.87
N ARG A 80 4.43 -37.63 15.09
CA ARG A 80 3.64 -36.63 15.84
C ARG A 80 4.45 -35.40 16.17
N ASP A 81 5.68 -35.57 16.65
CA ASP A 81 6.55 -34.44 17.00
C ASP A 81 6.92 -33.62 15.76
N ARG A 82 7.19 -34.27 14.62
CA ARG A 82 7.41 -33.58 13.35
C ARG A 82 6.19 -32.76 12.90
N LEU A 83 4.98 -33.33 13.01
CA LEU A 83 3.76 -32.61 12.66
C LEU A 83 3.52 -31.43 13.60
N LYS A 84 3.75 -31.58 14.92
CA LYS A 84 3.65 -30.48 15.88
C LYS A 84 4.61 -29.35 15.57
N SER A 85 5.89 -29.64 15.35
CA SER A 85 6.86 -28.62 14.97
C SER A 85 6.48 -27.93 13.65
N ARG A 86 5.88 -28.65 12.71
CA ARG A 86 5.41 -28.07 11.45
C ARG A 86 4.17 -27.18 11.65
N ILE A 87 3.24 -27.58 12.50
CA ILE A 87 2.07 -26.78 12.90
C ILE A 87 2.53 -25.49 13.60
N GLU A 88 3.48 -25.59 14.52
CA GLU A 88 4.08 -24.44 15.20
C GLU A 88 4.75 -23.49 14.21
N SER A 89 5.49 -24.01 13.21
CA SER A 89 6.09 -23.16 12.18
C SER A 89 5.01 -22.42 11.38
N PHE A 90 3.92 -23.08 10.99
CA PHE A 90 2.82 -22.41 10.29
C PHE A 90 2.15 -21.30 11.11
N TYR A 91 1.98 -21.50 12.42
CA TYR A 91 1.48 -20.43 13.29
C TYR A 91 2.44 -19.25 13.36
N GLN A 92 3.75 -19.52 13.35
CA GLN A 92 4.76 -18.47 13.32
C GLN A 92 4.72 -17.72 11.97
N ASP A 93 4.65 -18.46 10.86
CA ASP A 93 4.52 -17.90 9.51
C ASP A 93 3.28 -16.99 9.40
N LEU A 94 2.12 -17.44 9.90
CA LEU A 94 0.89 -16.64 9.95
C LEU A 94 1.05 -15.34 10.76
N ARG A 95 1.75 -15.39 11.89
CA ARG A 95 1.99 -14.20 12.72
C ARG A 95 2.93 -13.23 12.04
N ASP A 96 3.98 -13.74 11.41
CA ASP A 96 4.96 -12.92 10.72
C ASP A 96 4.35 -12.26 9.48
N GLU A 97 3.52 -12.98 8.72
CA GLU A 97 2.79 -12.44 7.57
C GLU A 97 1.85 -11.29 7.98
N ARG A 98 1.02 -11.51 9.00
CA ARG A 98 0.10 -10.48 9.53
C ARG A 98 0.86 -9.26 10.05
N ARG A 99 2.03 -9.46 10.66
CA ARG A 99 2.87 -8.38 11.18
C ARG A 99 3.52 -7.59 10.04
N THR A 100 4.02 -8.25 9.01
CA THR A 100 4.59 -7.60 7.83
C THR A 100 3.52 -6.77 7.12
N HIS A 101 2.37 -7.37 6.83
CA HIS A 101 1.26 -6.64 6.22
C HIS A 101 0.80 -5.44 7.06
N TRP A 102 0.75 -5.58 8.39
CA TRP A 102 0.40 -4.44 9.26
C TRP A 102 1.39 -3.28 9.12
N ARG A 103 2.69 -3.56 9.07
CA ARG A 103 3.73 -2.52 8.88
C ARG A 103 3.59 -1.86 7.52
N ASP A 104 3.53 -2.66 6.46
CA ASP A 104 3.36 -2.16 5.09
C ASP A 104 2.13 -1.26 4.96
N ARG A 105 1.02 -1.66 5.61
CA ARG A 105 -0.19 -0.85 5.66
C ARG A 105 0.01 0.45 6.43
N GLN A 106 0.76 0.46 7.55
CA GLN A 106 1.05 1.69 8.27
C GLN A 106 1.89 2.66 7.44
N ASP A 107 2.86 2.12 6.69
CA ASP A 107 3.73 2.91 5.81
C ASP A 107 2.89 3.56 4.69
N LEU A 108 2.09 2.78 3.96
CA LEU A 108 1.18 3.31 2.93
C LEU A 108 0.17 4.33 3.48
N LEU A 109 -0.33 4.13 4.71
CA LEU A 109 -1.22 5.10 5.36
C LEU A 109 -0.47 6.37 5.82
N ALA A 110 0.83 6.30 6.09
CA ALA A 110 1.66 7.46 6.32
C ALA A 110 1.83 8.26 5.02
N ASP A 111 2.25 7.59 3.94
CA ASP A 111 2.41 8.19 2.62
C ASP A 111 1.11 8.89 2.17
N ARG A 112 -0.03 8.22 2.32
CA ARG A 112 -1.35 8.79 2.01
C ARG A 112 -1.67 10.05 2.81
N ARG A 113 -1.24 10.13 4.07
CA ARG A 113 -1.45 11.33 4.91
C ARG A 113 -0.55 12.47 4.47
N ASP A 114 0.66 12.17 4.03
CA ASP A 114 1.61 13.18 3.56
C ASP A 114 1.17 13.74 2.20
N VAL A 115 0.80 12.90 1.24
CA VAL A 115 0.27 13.34 -0.07
C VAL A 115 -1.01 14.17 0.10
N ARG A 116 -1.89 13.79 1.04
CA ARG A 116 -3.08 14.62 1.36
C ARG A 116 -2.72 15.98 1.91
N ARG A 117 -1.72 16.04 2.80
CA ARG A 117 -1.27 17.31 3.35
C ARG A 117 -0.69 18.20 2.25
N GLU A 118 0.09 17.62 1.34
CA GLU A 118 0.62 18.35 0.18
C GLU A 118 -0.51 18.90 -0.72
N LEU A 119 -1.57 18.11 -0.92
CA LEU A 119 -2.75 18.55 -1.68
C LEU A 119 -3.50 19.68 -0.95
N ASP A 120 -3.72 19.54 0.36
CA ASP A 120 -4.36 20.58 1.18
C ASP A 120 -3.54 21.89 1.16
N GLU A 121 -2.20 21.80 1.28
CA GLU A 121 -1.29 22.96 1.21
C GLU A 121 -1.32 23.63 -0.17
N LEU A 122 -1.42 22.85 -1.25
CA LEU A 122 -1.56 23.36 -2.62
C LEU A 122 -2.89 24.10 -2.80
N GLU A 123 -3.98 23.57 -2.25
CA GLU A 123 -5.30 24.19 -2.28
C GLU A 123 -5.34 25.48 -1.44
N GLU A 124 -4.72 25.49 -0.25
CA GLU A 124 -4.60 26.68 0.61
C GLU A 124 -3.78 27.79 -0.07
N THR A 125 -2.69 27.43 -0.76
CA THR A 125 -1.86 28.40 -1.49
C THR A 125 -2.64 29.05 -2.63
N ASN A 126 -3.38 28.25 -3.41
CA ASN A 126 -4.23 28.75 -4.48
C ASN A 126 -5.35 29.68 -3.95
N LEU A 127 -5.93 29.35 -2.80
CA LEU A 127 -6.93 30.22 -2.16
C LEU A 127 -6.34 31.57 -1.70
N LEU A 128 -5.09 31.60 -1.25
CA LEU A 128 -4.41 32.82 -0.82
C LEU A 128 -4.01 33.72 -2.00
N ASP A 129 -3.73 33.15 -3.17
CA ASP A 129 -3.41 33.90 -4.39
C ASP A 129 -4.65 34.58 -5.02
N LEU A 130 -5.87 34.20 -4.60
CA LEU A 130 -7.14 34.78 -5.07
C LEU A 130 -7.62 36.01 -4.27
N PHE A 131 -6.94 36.41 -3.18
CA PHE A 131 -7.30 37.53 -2.28
C PHE A 131 -6.27 38.66 -2.26
#